data_AF-A0A7R9QW52-F1
#
_entry.id   AF-A0A7R9QW52-F1
#
_cell.length_a   1.000
_cell.length_b   1.000
_cell.length_c   1.000
_cell.angle_alpha   90.00
_cell.angle_beta   90.00
_cell.angle_gamma   90.00
#
_symmetry.space_group_name_H-M   'P 1'
#
loop_
_entity.id
_entity.type
_entity.pdbx_description
1 polymer ?
#
loop_
_entity_poly.entity_id
_entity_poly.type
_entity_poly.pdbx_seq_one_letter_code
_entity_poly.pdbx_strand_id
1 'polypeptide(L)'
;MDGVVNSGLNERQLRLIYFPDPTFHAFKEGARVVYIEEPVLKIDGKDLRIDYPIDIRVSEHHIYCNLTESKTFDAIYCKIEQNEKIWQVDGNEHRVLIRVGKINFSPGNMTFANKPAILSLGSILLIISLPILLIIAIVALIYYYGQKKGISLFGIKPPIDQFGVNYTNRSISQDPSERPPYVSQSSSN
;
A
#
# COMPACT_ATOMS: atom_id res chain seq x y z
N MET A 1 1.89 87.40 -23.95
CA MET A 1 0.74 86.49 -23.74
C MET A 1 1.31 85.12 -23.97
N ASP A 2 1.87 84.51 -22.94
CA ASP A 2 2.59 83.24 -23.07
C ASP A 2 2.05 82.30 -22.02
N GLY A 3 1.00 81.57 -22.43
CA GLY A 3 0.41 80.50 -21.65
C GLY A 3 1.34 79.29 -21.68
N VAL A 4 2.14 79.15 -20.64
CA VAL A 4 2.90 77.93 -20.37
C VAL A 4 1.91 76.84 -19.98
N VAL A 5 1.60 75.95 -20.93
CA VAL A 5 0.81 74.74 -20.68
C VAL A 5 1.73 73.74 -19.99
N ASN A 6 1.54 73.58 -18.67
CA ASN A 6 2.16 72.52 -17.88
C ASN A 6 1.64 71.14 -18.31
N SER A 7 2.31 70.50 -19.26
CA SER A 7 2.17 69.08 -19.58
C SER A 7 2.98 68.24 -18.58
N GLY A 8 2.50 68.21 -17.34
CA GLY A 8 3.10 67.47 -16.23
C GLY A 8 2.09 66.58 -15.50
N LEU A 9 1.22 65.88 -16.23
CA LEU A 9 0.33 64.89 -15.63
C LEU A 9 1.02 63.51 -15.66
N ASN A 10 1.61 63.19 -14.51
CA ASN A 10 2.13 61.88 -14.10
C ASN A 10 1.38 60.70 -14.73
N GLU A 11 1.97 60.07 -15.75
CA GLU A 11 1.64 58.71 -16.18
C GLU A 11 2.17 57.67 -15.18
N ARG A 12 1.75 57.76 -13.92
CA ARG A 12 1.65 56.54 -13.09
C ARG A 12 0.41 55.79 -13.59
N GLN A 13 0.52 55.24 -14.80
CA GLN A 13 -0.42 54.26 -15.32
C GLN A 13 -0.39 53.06 -14.35
N LEU A 14 -1.31 53.05 -13.38
CA LEU A 14 -1.69 51.84 -12.69
C LEU A 14 -2.24 50.90 -13.77
N ARG A 15 -1.38 50.04 -14.31
CA ARG A 15 -1.82 48.90 -15.10
C ARG A 15 -2.62 48.01 -14.14
N LEU A 16 -3.95 48.14 -14.17
CA LEU A 16 -4.83 47.13 -13.61
C LEU A 16 -4.54 45.84 -14.36
N ILE A 17 -3.85 44.91 -13.72
CA ILE A 17 -3.66 43.57 -14.24
C ILE A 17 -4.98 42.85 -14.01
N TYR A 18 -5.74 42.65 -15.09
CA TYR A 18 -6.91 41.79 -15.09
C TYR A 18 -6.43 40.34 -15.17
N PHE A 19 -6.83 39.55 -14.18
CA PHE A 19 -6.64 38.11 -14.17
C PHE A 19 -7.96 37.43 -14.56
N PRO A 20 -7.90 36.23 -15.16
CA PRO A 20 -9.09 35.45 -15.44
C PRO A 20 -9.85 35.05 -14.17
N ASP A 21 -11.16 34.86 -14.29
CA ASP A 21 -11.98 34.35 -13.21
C ASP A 21 -11.62 32.88 -12.90
N PRO A 22 -11.57 32.48 -11.62
CA PRO A 22 -11.24 31.12 -11.25
C PRO A 22 -12.32 30.14 -11.71
N THR A 23 -11.90 28.98 -12.20
CA THR A 23 -12.81 27.88 -12.53
C THR A 23 -12.56 26.71 -11.62
N PHE A 24 -13.64 26.11 -11.11
CA PHE A 24 -13.57 24.99 -10.17
C PHE A 24 -14.07 23.72 -10.85
N HIS A 25 -13.38 22.62 -10.59
CA HIS A 25 -13.81 21.31 -11.04
C HIS A 25 -14.58 20.59 -9.95
N ALA A 26 -15.64 19.89 -10.34
CA ALA A 26 -16.35 18.99 -9.45
C ALA A 26 -15.45 17.82 -9.03
N PHE A 27 -15.74 17.24 -7.87
CA PHE A 27 -15.07 16.02 -7.45
C PHE A 27 -15.39 14.88 -8.43
N LYS A 28 -14.38 14.08 -8.75
CA LYS A 28 -14.55 12.88 -9.57
C LYS A 28 -15.39 11.89 -8.75
N GLU A 29 -16.56 11.53 -9.30
CA GLU A 29 -17.57 10.58 -8.81
C GLU A 29 -17.47 10.13 -7.33
N GLY A 30 -18.50 10.47 -6.56
CA GLY A 30 -18.63 10.09 -5.15
C GLY A 30 -18.17 11.18 -4.17
N ALA A 31 -18.29 10.89 -2.87
CA ALA A 31 -17.83 11.80 -1.83
C ALA A 31 -16.31 11.74 -1.70
N ARG A 32 -15.66 12.90 -1.66
CA ARG A 32 -14.21 13.01 -1.50
C ARG A 32 -13.79 12.64 -0.07
N VAL A 33 -12.94 11.63 0.09
CA VAL A 33 -12.46 11.22 1.41
C VAL A 33 -11.38 12.18 1.90
N VAL A 34 -11.56 12.69 3.12
CA VAL A 34 -10.59 13.54 3.84
C VAL A 34 -10.21 12.83 5.13
N TYR A 35 -8.90 12.70 5.38
CA TYR A 35 -8.41 11.96 6.54
C TYR A 35 -8.42 12.81 7.81
N ILE A 36 -8.96 12.26 8.90
CA ILE A 36 -9.09 12.94 10.20
C ILE A 36 -7.72 13.39 10.75
N GLU A 37 -6.69 12.54 10.69
CA GLU A 37 -5.35 12.91 11.19
C GLU A 37 -4.73 14.11 10.47
N GLU A 38 -5.09 14.31 9.20
CA GLU A 38 -4.53 15.36 8.35
C GLU A 38 -5.62 15.90 7.41
N PRO A 39 -6.50 16.78 7.94
CA PRO A 39 -7.76 17.15 7.31
C PRO A 39 -7.53 18.19 6.21
N VAL A 40 -6.85 17.79 5.15
CA VAL A 40 -6.52 18.64 4.00
C VAL A 40 -7.42 18.28 2.83
N LEU A 41 -8.29 19.23 2.47
CA LEU A 41 -9.13 19.13 1.28
C LEU A 41 -8.38 19.75 0.09
N LYS A 42 -8.16 18.95 -0.96
CA LYS A 42 -7.68 19.46 -2.24
C LYS A 42 -8.89 19.80 -3.12
N ILE A 43 -8.88 20.98 -3.72
CA ILE A 43 -9.89 21.43 -4.68
C ILE A 43 -9.16 21.69 -6.00
N ASP A 44 -9.62 21.05 -7.06
CA ASP A 44 -9.02 21.13 -8.38
C ASP A 44 -9.77 22.18 -9.23
N GLY A 45 -9.07 22.85 -10.14
CA GLY A 45 -9.63 23.92 -10.96
C GLY A 45 -8.62 24.49 -11.95
N LYS A 46 -8.86 25.72 -12.39
CA LYS A 46 -7.90 26.55 -13.15
C LYS A 46 -7.95 27.99 -12.66
N ASP A 47 -6.83 28.69 -12.83
CA ASP A 47 -6.68 30.08 -12.44
C ASP A 47 -6.97 30.33 -10.95
N LEU A 48 -6.71 29.33 -10.12
CA LEU A 48 -6.93 29.40 -8.68
C LEU A 48 -5.77 30.15 -8.03
N ARG A 49 -5.98 31.43 -7.71
CA ARG A 49 -4.99 32.27 -7.01
C ARG A 49 -5.46 32.55 -5.58
N ILE A 50 -4.54 32.42 -4.62
CA ILE A 50 -4.82 32.66 -3.19
C ILE A 50 -4.94 34.15 -2.86
N ASP A 51 -4.46 35.01 -3.77
CA ASP A 51 -4.58 36.47 -3.65
C ASP A 51 -6.05 36.95 -3.62
N TYR A 52 -7.01 36.09 -3.99
CA TYR A 52 -8.43 36.38 -3.87
C TYR A 52 -8.97 35.98 -2.49
N PRO A 53 -9.92 36.75 -1.94
CA PRO A 53 -10.69 36.29 -0.78
C PRO A 53 -11.58 35.12 -1.22
N ILE A 54 -11.07 33.90 -1.05
CA ILE A 54 -11.79 32.65 -1.28
C ILE A 54 -12.33 32.19 0.09
N ASP A 55 -13.65 32.20 0.24
CA ASP A 55 -14.35 31.66 1.40
C ASP A 55 -14.79 30.23 1.05
N ILE A 56 -14.20 29.25 1.72
CA ILE A 56 -14.55 27.84 1.54
C ILE A 56 -15.21 27.36 2.82
N ARG A 57 -16.43 26.86 2.66
CA ARG A 57 -17.26 26.36 3.74
C ARG A 57 -17.52 24.89 3.56
N VAL A 58 -17.30 24.15 4.63
CA VAL A 58 -17.62 22.73 4.71
C VAL A 58 -18.87 22.58 5.58
N SER A 59 -19.90 21.94 5.03
CA SER A 59 -21.22 21.72 5.63
C SER A 59 -22.04 22.99 5.91
N GLU A 60 -23.31 22.79 6.25
CA GLU A 60 -24.21 23.86 6.70
C GLU A 60 -23.79 24.48 8.04
N HIS A 61 -22.88 23.82 8.79
CA HIS A 61 -22.42 24.24 10.12
C HIS A 61 -21.26 25.24 10.10
N HIS A 62 -21.04 25.94 8.98
CA HIS A 62 -20.04 27.02 8.84
C HIS A 62 -18.62 26.62 9.27
N ILE A 63 -18.15 25.46 8.81
CA ILE A 63 -16.76 25.09 9.04
C ILE A 63 -15.91 25.84 8.01
N TYR A 64 -15.07 26.74 8.52
CA TYR A 64 -14.09 27.44 7.71
C TYR A 64 -12.87 26.56 7.52
N CYS A 65 -12.24 26.68 6.36
CA CYS A 65 -10.96 26.05 6.13
C CYS A 65 -9.92 27.10 5.75
N ASN A 66 -8.70 26.89 6.25
CA ASN A 66 -7.58 27.77 6.03
C ASN A 66 -6.88 27.34 4.75
N LEU A 67 -6.85 28.25 3.77
CA LEU A 67 -6.14 28.03 2.52
C LEU A 67 -4.65 27.91 2.82
N THR A 68 -4.09 26.76 2.49
CA THR A 68 -2.65 26.56 2.49
C THR A 68 -2.09 26.92 1.12
N GLU A 69 -0.89 27.50 1.13
CA GLU A 69 -0.21 27.97 -0.08
C GLU A 69 -0.20 26.91 -1.17
N SER A 70 -0.76 27.25 -2.33
CA SER A 70 -0.74 26.39 -3.48
C SER A 70 0.47 26.74 -4.33
N LYS A 71 1.29 25.74 -4.60
CA LYS A 71 2.42 25.87 -5.52
C LYS A 71 1.96 25.93 -6.98
N THR A 72 0.67 25.66 -7.26
CA THR A 72 0.12 25.56 -8.62
C THR A 72 -1.18 26.36 -8.76
N PHE A 73 -1.46 26.85 -9.97
CA PHE A 73 -2.71 27.57 -10.28
C PHE A 73 -3.89 26.62 -10.58
N ASP A 74 -3.67 25.31 -10.53
CA ASP A 74 -4.64 24.27 -10.90
C ASP A 74 -5.31 23.62 -9.69
N ALA A 75 -4.81 23.89 -8.49
CA ALA A 75 -5.36 23.33 -7.27
C ALA A 75 -5.21 24.31 -6.12
N ILE A 76 -6.09 24.21 -5.14
CA ILE A 76 -5.92 24.83 -3.82
C ILE A 76 -6.08 23.76 -2.75
N TYR A 77 -5.31 23.93 -1.69
CA TYR A 77 -5.33 23.03 -0.54
C TYR A 77 -5.94 23.80 0.62
N CYS A 78 -6.93 23.21 1.26
CA CYS A 78 -7.63 23.81 2.38
C CYS A 78 -7.48 22.92 3.60
N LYS A 79 -6.85 23.44 4.64
CA LYS A 79 -6.73 22.78 5.93
C LYS A 79 -7.98 23.07 6.74
N ILE A 80 -8.78 22.05 6.99
CA ILE A 80 -10.00 22.15 7.79
C ILE A 80 -9.61 22.14 9.27
N GLU A 81 -10.13 23.08 10.06
CA GLU A 81 -9.85 23.12 11.48
C GLU A 81 -10.43 21.89 12.19
N GLN A 82 -9.66 21.34 13.14
CA GLN A 82 -10.11 20.19 13.91
C GLN A 82 -11.23 20.64 14.83
N ASN A 83 -12.43 20.08 14.63
CA ASN A 83 -13.57 20.33 15.50
C ASN A 83 -14.19 18.99 15.86
N GLU A 84 -14.01 18.59 17.12
CA GLU A 84 -14.37 17.27 17.65
C GLU A 84 -15.83 16.89 17.36
N LYS A 85 -16.74 17.87 17.27
CA LYS A 85 -18.17 17.63 17.01
C LYS A 85 -18.47 17.16 15.59
N ILE A 86 -17.65 17.57 14.62
CA ILE A 86 -17.85 17.23 13.20
C ILE A 86 -17.18 15.89 12.87
N TRP A 87 -16.10 15.59 13.57
CA TRP A 87 -15.24 14.44 13.29
C TRP A 87 -15.79 13.14 13.91
N GLN A 88 -16.69 13.27 14.89
CA GLN A 88 -17.34 12.15 15.57
C GLN A 88 -18.35 11.38 14.72
N VAL A 89 -18.74 11.90 13.54
CA VAL A 89 -19.67 11.20 12.65
C VAL A 89 -18.92 10.68 11.42
N ASP A 90 -18.07 9.68 11.67
CA ASP A 90 -17.39 8.91 10.61
C ASP A 90 -18.42 8.42 9.59
N GLY A 91 -18.18 8.68 8.31
CA GLY A 91 -19.07 8.29 7.20
C GLY A 91 -20.18 9.27 6.82
N ASN A 92 -20.36 10.40 7.51
CA ASN A 92 -21.31 11.42 7.04
C ASN A 92 -20.76 12.25 5.87
N GLU A 93 -21.63 12.48 4.88
CA GLU A 93 -21.32 13.35 3.75
C GLU A 93 -21.52 14.82 4.13
N HIS A 94 -20.46 15.61 3.98
CA HIS A 94 -20.46 17.05 4.15
C HIS A 94 -20.38 17.73 2.78
N ARG A 95 -21.36 18.58 2.47
CA ARG A 95 -21.33 19.38 1.25
C ARG A 95 -20.25 20.44 1.33
N VAL A 96 -19.45 20.58 0.27
CA VAL A 96 -18.45 21.64 0.15
C VAL A 96 -19.04 22.79 -0.66
N LEU A 97 -18.91 24.01 -0.15
CA LEU A 97 -19.33 25.25 -0.81
C LEU A 97 -18.13 26.18 -0.92
N ILE A 98 -17.90 26.68 -2.12
CA ILE A 98 -16.81 27.61 -2.43
C ILE A 98 -17.44 28.93 -2.87
N ARG A 99 -16.98 30.02 -2.27
CA ARG A 99 -17.40 31.38 -2.59
C ARG A 99 -16.20 32.25 -2.87
N VAL A 100 -16.15 32.84 -4.06
CA VAL A 100 -15.09 33.79 -4.47
C VAL A 100 -15.74 35.03 -5.03
N GLY A 101 -15.77 36.12 -4.25
CA GLY A 101 -16.51 37.33 -4.59
C GLY A 101 -18.00 37.07 -4.84
N LYS A 102 -18.41 37.09 -6.11
CA LYS A 102 -19.79 36.81 -6.58
C LYS A 102 -20.00 35.38 -7.08
N ILE A 103 -18.92 34.61 -7.25
CA ILE A 103 -18.97 33.24 -7.74
C ILE A 103 -19.30 32.33 -6.56
N ASN A 104 -20.34 31.51 -6.71
CA ASN A 104 -20.69 30.45 -5.77
C ASN A 104 -20.64 29.11 -6.51
N PHE A 105 -19.91 28.15 -5.97
CA PHE A 105 -19.74 26.83 -6.58
C PHE A 105 -19.77 25.73 -5.53
N SER A 106 -20.26 24.55 -5.90
CA SER A 106 -20.34 23.37 -5.04
C SER A 106 -19.63 22.22 -5.75
N PRO A 107 -18.35 21.92 -5.43
CA PRO A 107 -17.61 20.85 -6.10
C PRO A 107 -18.19 19.46 -5.83
N GLY A 108 -18.90 19.27 -4.71
CA GLY A 108 -19.54 18.02 -4.35
C GLY A 108 -19.53 17.79 -2.84
N ASN A 109 -19.68 16.53 -2.45
CA ASN A 109 -19.65 16.10 -1.07
C ASN A 109 -18.27 15.55 -0.68
N MET A 110 -17.96 15.57 0.60
CA MET A 110 -16.77 14.96 1.18
C MET A 110 -17.14 14.15 2.42
N THR A 111 -16.34 13.15 2.77
CA THR A 111 -16.51 12.34 3.98
C THR A 111 -15.22 12.37 4.79
N PHE A 112 -15.36 12.37 6.11
CA PHE A 112 -14.21 12.15 6.98
C PHE A 112 -13.99 10.65 7.16
N ALA A 113 -12.73 10.23 7.12
CA ALA A 113 -12.34 8.85 7.38
C ALA A 113 -11.06 8.78 8.21
N ASN A 114 -10.91 7.71 8.97
CA ASN A 114 -9.64 7.37 9.60
C ASN A 114 -8.64 6.88 8.54
N LYS A 115 -7.36 7.24 8.67
CA LYS A 115 -6.32 6.68 7.79
C LYS A 115 -6.33 5.17 7.99
N PRO A 116 -6.40 4.36 6.92
CA PRO A 116 -6.28 2.91 7.08
C PRO A 116 -4.94 2.64 7.74
N ALA A 117 -4.93 1.79 8.78
CA ALA A 117 -3.69 1.36 9.40
C ALA A 117 -2.88 0.58 8.35
N ILE A 118 -1.95 1.26 7.68
CA ILE A 118 -1.02 0.63 6.76
C ILE A 118 -0.08 -0.18 7.65
N LEU A 119 -0.37 -1.47 7.80
CA LEU A 119 0.55 -2.42 8.38
C LEU A 119 1.86 -2.29 7.58
N SER A 120 2.90 -1.78 8.25
CA SER A 120 4.23 -1.69 7.65
C SER A 120 4.62 -3.06 7.11
N LEU A 121 5.31 -3.11 5.96
CA LEU A 121 5.87 -4.33 5.39
C LEU A 121 6.68 -5.11 6.45
N GLY A 122 7.35 -4.40 7.37
CA GLY A 122 8.05 -5.02 8.50
C GLY A 122 7.12 -5.75 9.47
N SER A 123 5.93 -5.21 9.74
CA SER A 123 4.93 -5.84 10.60
C SER A 123 4.38 -7.13 9.98
N ILE A 124 4.15 -7.12 8.66
CA ILE A 124 3.68 -8.31 7.92
C ILE A 124 4.73 -9.42 7.94
N LEU A 125 6.00 -9.07 7.69
CA LEU A 125 7.12 -10.03 7.73
C LEU A 125 7.33 -10.63 9.12
N LEU A 126 7.14 -9.84 10.18
CA LEU A 126 7.28 -10.32 11.56
C LEU A 126 6.17 -11.31 11.94
N ILE A 127 4.93 -11.06 11.49
CA ILE A 127 3.80 -11.99 11.70
C ILE A 127 4.00 -13.31 10.96
N ILE A 128 4.58 -13.29 9.75
CA ILE A 128 4.80 -14.50 8.95
C ILE A 128 6.03 -15.30 9.42
N SER A 129 7.09 -14.63 9.88
CA SER A 129 8.31 -15.29 10.32
C SER A 129 8.17 -16.02 11.66
N LEU A 130 7.34 -15.50 12.58
CA LEU A 130 7.11 -16.12 13.89
C LEU A 130 6.63 -17.59 13.83
N PRO A 131 5.57 -17.95 13.07
CA PRO A 131 5.10 -19.33 12.99
C PRO A 131 6.12 -20.24 12.30
N ILE A 132 6.89 -19.75 11.33
CA ILE A 132 7.94 -20.54 10.66
C ILE A 132 9.04 -20.90 11.66
N LEU A 133 9.50 -19.93 12.46
CA LEU A 133 10.53 -20.14 13.48
C LEU A 133 10.04 -21.12 14.56
N LEU A 134 8.77 -21.05 14.92
CA LEU A 134 8.13 -21.93 15.89
C LEU A 134 8.03 -23.37 15.37
N ILE A 135 7.69 -23.57 14.09
CA ILE A 135 7.68 -24.90 13.45
C ILE A 135 9.10 -25.49 13.44
N ILE A 136 10.11 -24.70 13.06
CA ILE A 136 11.51 -25.16 13.04
C ILE A 136 11.97 -25.58 14.45
N ALA A 137 11.62 -24.79 15.47
CA ALA A 137 11.95 -25.10 16.86
C ALA A 137 11.29 -26.41 17.34
N ILE A 138 10.02 -26.64 16.98
CA ILE A 138 9.29 -27.88 17.31
C ILE A 138 9.94 -29.09 16.62
N VAL A 139 10.25 -28.98 15.33
CA VAL A 139 10.90 -30.07 14.58
C VAL A 139 12.27 -30.39 15.17
N ALA A 140 13.07 -29.38 15.52
CA ALA A 140 14.37 -29.57 16.15
C ALA A 140 14.25 -30.24 17.53
N LEU A 141 13.26 -29.83 18.34
CA LEU A 141 12.96 -30.45 19.64
C LEU A 141 12.56 -31.92 19.49
N ILE A 142 11.66 -32.21 18.56
CA ILE A 142 11.20 -33.57 18.27
C ILE A 142 12.37 -34.45 17.80
N TYR A 143 13.22 -33.95 16.91
CA TYR A 143 14.41 -34.66 16.45
C TYR A 143 15.41 -34.94 17.59
N TYR A 144 15.72 -33.93 18.40
CA TYR A 144 16.65 -34.05 19.53
C TYR A 144 16.15 -35.03 20.60
N TYR A 145 14.87 -34.94 20.98
CA TYR A 145 14.26 -35.88 21.92
C TYR A 145 14.05 -37.28 21.32
N GLY A 146 13.74 -37.37 20.03
CA GLY A 146 13.60 -38.62 19.29
C GLY A 146 14.90 -39.42 19.23
N GLN A 147 16.04 -38.75 19.01
CA GLN A 147 17.37 -39.38 19.07
C GLN A 147 17.70 -39.93 20.45
N LYS A 148 17.38 -39.20 21.53
CA LYS A 148 17.65 -39.68 22.90
C LYS A 148 16.73 -40.81 23.36
N LYS A 149 15.53 -40.94 22.78
CA LYS A 149 14.53 -41.94 23.17
C LYS A 149 14.36 -43.09 22.18
N GLY A 150 15.12 -43.11 21.07
CA GLY A 150 15.01 -44.16 20.04
C GLY A 150 13.66 -44.17 19.32
N ILE A 151 12.90 -43.08 19.37
CA ILE A 151 11.58 -42.98 18.75
C ILE A 151 11.78 -42.44 17.34
N SER A 152 11.72 -43.35 16.37
CA SER A 152 11.68 -43.01 14.95
C SER A 152 10.32 -42.40 14.60
N LEU A 153 10.27 -41.09 14.38
CA LEU A 153 9.03 -40.39 13.98
C LEU A 153 8.68 -40.53 12.49
N PHE A 154 9.61 -41.01 11.67
CA PHE A 154 9.33 -41.44 10.32
C PHE A 154 9.59 -42.93 10.27
N GLY A 155 8.55 -43.74 10.11
CA GLY A 155 8.59 -45.20 10.06
C GLY A 155 9.38 -45.80 8.88
N ILE A 156 10.48 -45.17 8.48
CA ILE A 156 11.47 -45.72 7.57
C ILE A 156 12.37 -46.63 8.41
N LYS A 157 11.96 -47.89 8.50
CA LYS A 157 12.82 -48.99 8.97
C LYS A 157 14.06 -49.01 8.06
N PRO A 158 15.30 -48.90 8.58
CA PRO A 158 16.47 -49.14 7.74
C PRO A 158 16.41 -50.58 7.21
N PRO A 159 16.80 -50.83 5.95
CA PRO A 159 16.84 -52.19 5.42
C PRO A 159 17.76 -53.04 6.29
N ILE A 160 17.24 -54.18 6.74
CA ILE A 160 17.98 -55.18 7.50
C ILE A 160 18.99 -55.81 6.54
N ASP A 161 20.27 -55.59 6.78
CA ASP A 161 21.36 -56.30 6.11
C ASP A 161 21.24 -57.81 6.40
N GLN A 162 20.66 -58.56 5.46
CA GLN A 162 20.47 -60.01 5.51
C GLN A 162 21.69 -60.81 5.00
N PHE A 163 22.93 -60.35 5.26
CA PHE A 163 24.12 -61.12 4.90
C PHE A 163 25.00 -61.42 6.11
N GLY A 164 24.41 -62.11 7.09
CA GLY A 164 25.13 -62.94 8.04
C GLY A 164 25.51 -64.27 7.39
N VAL A 165 26.54 -64.24 6.56
CA VAL A 165 27.10 -65.40 5.86
C VAL A 165 27.71 -66.35 6.88
N ASN A 166 27.01 -67.44 7.17
CA ASN A 166 27.46 -68.52 8.04
C ASN A 166 27.93 -69.70 7.15
N TYR A 167 29.19 -69.69 6.71
CA TYR A 167 29.79 -70.86 6.04
C TYR A 167 30.51 -71.73 7.07
N THR A 168 29.75 -72.63 7.70
CA THR A 168 30.30 -73.82 8.34
C THR A 168 30.81 -74.79 7.27
N ASN A 169 32.10 -75.12 7.37
CA ASN A 169 32.79 -76.20 6.68
C ASN A 169 31.95 -77.49 6.64
N ARG A 170 31.53 -77.90 5.44
CA ARG A 170 31.11 -79.28 5.19
C ARG A 170 31.77 -79.75 3.90
N SER A 171 32.91 -80.40 4.07
CA SER A 171 33.49 -81.31 3.10
C SER A 171 32.49 -82.43 2.84
N ILE A 172 32.10 -82.66 1.58
CA ILE A 172 31.66 -83.96 1.06
C ILE A 172 31.73 -83.91 -0.48
N SER A 173 32.58 -84.82 -0.98
CA SER A 173 32.53 -85.58 -2.22
C SER A 173 32.30 -84.84 -3.54
N GLN A 174 33.38 -84.80 -4.31
CA GLN A 174 33.37 -84.72 -5.76
C GLN A 174 32.53 -85.86 -6.35
N ASP A 175 31.60 -85.51 -7.23
CA ASP A 175 31.13 -86.40 -8.30
C ASP A 175 31.26 -85.62 -9.63
N PRO A 176 32.21 -85.99 -10.51
CA PRO A 176 32.49 -85.27 -11.75
C PRO A 176 31.69 -85.87 -12.90
N SER A 177 30.43 -85.47 -13.06
CA SER A 177 29.62 -85.93 -14.18
C SER A 177 28.46 -84.98 -14.45
N GLU A 178 28.70 -83.85 -15.11
CA GLU A 178 27.88 -83.45 -16.26
C GLU A 178 28.48 -82.25 -16.99
N ARG A 179 28.79 -82.49 -18.27
CA ARG A 179 29.21 -81.48 -19.25
C ARG A 179 27.97 -80.71 -19.72
N PRO A 180 28.07 -79.39 -19.96
CA PRO A 180 26.95 -78.58 -20.39
C PRO A 180 26.72 -78.71 -21.91
N PRO A 181 25.49 -78.54 -22.40
CA PRO A 181 25.29 -78.16 -23.79
C PRO A 181 25.41 -76.64 -23.94
N TYR A 182 26.38 -76.28 -24.79
CA TYR A 182 26.47 -75.02 -25.51
C TYR A 182 25.11 -74.65 -26.14
N VAL A 183 24.63 -73.43 -25.90
CA VAL A 183 23.64 -72.80 -26.77
C VAL A 183 24.20 -71.44 -27.19
N SER A 184 24.70 -71.44 -28.41
CA SER A 184 25.03 -70.28 -29.24
C SER A 184 23.77 -69.79 -29.97
N GLN A 185 23.43 -68.51 -29.87
CA GLN A 185 22.60 -67.75 -30.83
C GLN A 185 22.98 -66.27 -30.66
N SER A 186 23.83 -65.70 -31.52
CA SER A 186 23.50 -65.09 -32.82
C SER A 186 22.37 -64.05 -32.75
N SER A 187 22.75 -62.77 -32.68
CA SER A 187 21.94 -61.69 -33.24
C SER A 187 22.85 -60.82 -34.10
N SER A 188 22.56 -60.86 -35.38
CA SER A 188 23.05 -60.01 -36.45
C SER A 188 22.63 -58.56 -36.26
N ASN A 189 23.53 -57.65 -36.67
CA ASN A 189 23.19 -56.34 -37.22
C ASN A 189 22.82 -56.48 -38.70
#